data_AF-A0A7C8Q3G8-F1
#
_entry.id   AF-A0A7C8Q3G8-F1
#
_cell.length_a   1.000
_cell.length_b   1.000
_cell.length_c   1.000
_cell.angle_alpha   90.00
_cell.angle_beta   90.00
_cell.angle_gamma   90.00
#
_symmetry.space_group_name_H-M   'P 1'
#
loop_
_entity.id
_entity.type
_entity.pdbx_description
1 polymer ?
#
loop_
_entity_poly.entity_id
_entity_poly.type
_entity_poly.pdbx_seq_one_letter_code
_entity_poly.pdbx_strand_id
1 'polypeptide(L)'
;METPEVESKLEEQQFWDELDTILSTPCPTQHQIDVQLRSYLQLISTYRDDYLQSEYDMVKCGFRLIDSKVFSEHKTYVRRRFVGRFLKEPSNSARLHVITATLLYDGIDNPKTFELMLEQNAFARLIDLIWKDVTRLNFGFHKLLLEVFYEMCRIQKLRSQDLEILQDDFIKHLLEQVEEGGGDPDDPYNYAIVKVLVNENGILPMNELVARF
;
A
#
# COMPACT_ATOMS: atom_id res chain seq x y z
N MET A 1 10.42 -35.89 21.40
CA MET A 1 11.34 -34.92 20.78
C MET A 1 10.56 -34.29 19.65
N GLU A 2 9.83 -33.22 19.95
CA GLU A 2 9.24 -32.40 18.89
C GLU A 2 10.42 -31.74 18.14
N THR A 3 10.40 -31.84 16.81
CA THR A 3 11.45 -31.31 15.95
C THR A 3 11.36 -29.78 15.89
N PRO A 4 12.48 -29.05 15.72
CA PRO A 4 12.50 -27.58 15.69
C PRO A 4 11.58 -26.96 14.62
N GLU A 5 11.24 -27.70 13.56
CA GLU A 5 10.26 -27.28 12.55
C GLU A 5 8.81 -27.24 13.06
N VAL A 6 8.45 -28.08 14.04
CA VAL A 6 7.11 -28.10 14.64
C VAL A 6 6.94 -26.91 15.60
N GLU A 7 8.00 -26.58 16.35
CA GLU A 7 8.04 -25.45 17.28
C GLU A 7 7.94 -24.11 16.52
N SER A 8 8.71 -23.94 15.44
CA SER A 8 8.64 -22.74 14.59
C SER A 8 7.26 -22.51 13.96
N LYS A 9 6.58 -23.56 13.49
CA LYS A 9 5.21 -23.46 12.96
C LYS A 9 4.18 -23.12 14.03
N LEU A 10 4.39 -23.59 15.27
CA LEU A 10 3.52 -23.28 16.40
C LEU A 10 3.62 -21.79 16.76
N GLU A 11 4.83 -21.24 16.78
CA GLU A 11 5.07 -19.81 17.07
C GLU A 11 4.50 -18.91 15.96
N GLU A 12 4.63 -19.29 14.69
CA GLU A 12 4.00 -18.58 13.58
C GLU A 12 2.45 -18.56 13.72
N GLN A 13 1.85 -19.69 14.10
CA GLN A 13 0.41 -19.76 14.32
C GLN A 13 -0.03 -18.85 15.49
N GLN A 14 0.76 -18.79 16.56
CA GLN A 14 0.49 -17.88 17.69
C GLN A 14 0.47 -16.42 17.26
N PHE A 15 1.36 -15.99 16.36
CA PHE A 15 1.33 -14.64 15.79
C PHE A 15 -0.01 -14.36 15.09
N TRP A 16 -0.48 -15.28 14.24
CA TRP A 16 -1.75 -15.12 13.52
C TRP A 16 -2.95 -15.09 14.47
N ASP A 17 -2.95 -15.95 15.49
CA ASP A 17 -4.02 -16.01 16.50
C ASP A 17 -4.06 -14.73 17.35
N GLU A 18 -2.90 -14.17 17.70
CA GLU A 18 -2.80 -12.89 18.41
C GLU A 18 -3.30 -11.74 17.54
N LEU A 19 -2.91 -11.69 16.27
CA LEU A 19 -3.38 -10.70 15.31
C LEU A 19 -4.91 -10.73 15.19
N ASP A 20 -5.49 -11.93 15.04
CA ASP A 20 -6.94 -12.13 14.92
C ASP A 20 -7.67 -11.77 16.22
N THR A 21 -7.07 -12.06 17.38
CA THR A 21 -7.57 -11.65 18.71
C THR A 21 -7.60 -10.14 18.85
N ILE A 22 -6.50 -9.47 18.47
CA ILE A 22 -6.43 -8.01 18.46
C ILE A 22 -7.55 -7.47 17.59
N LEU A 23 -7.74 -7.95 16.37
CA LEU A 23 -8.71 -7.42 15.41
C LEU A 23 -10.19 -7.74 15.72
N SER A 24 -10.44 -8.76 16.54
CA SER A 24 -11.79 -9.20 16.90
C SER A 24 -12.32 -8.59 18.21
N THR A 25 -11.45 -7.93 18.98
CA THR A 25 -11.83 -7.31 20.26
C THR A 25 -12.86 -6.18 20.05
N PRO A 26 -13.99 -6.16 20.79
CA PRO A 26 -14.99 -5.09 20.64
C PRO A 26 -14.46 -3.70 21.01
N CYS A 27 -14.74 -2.72 20.16
CA CYS A 27 -14.25 -1.34 20.33
C CYS A 27 -15.40 -0.31 20.30
N PRO A 28 -16.19 -0.17 21.39
CA PRO A 28 -17.33 0.73 21.41
C PRO A 28 -16.99 2.23 21.28
N THR A 29 -15.71 2.60 21.43
CA THR A 29 -15.26 3.99 21.34
C THR A 29 -14.14 4.17 20.32
N GLN A 30 -14.08 5.36 19.71
CA GLN A 30 -12.99 5.75 18.80
C GLN A 30 -11.59 5.61 19.42
N HIS A 31 -11.46 5.89 20.71
CA HIS A 31 -10.20 5.69 21.44
C HIS A 31 -9.77 4.22 21.46
N GLN A 32 -10.70 3.28 21.69
CA GLN A 32 -10.40 1.85 21.68
C GLN A 32 -10.01 1.37 20.28
N ILE A 33 -10.66 1.88 19.22
CA ILE A 33 -10.25 1.61 17.84
C ILE A 33 -8.79 2.07 17.63
N ASP A 34 -8.44 3.28 18.08
CA ASP A 34 -7.07 3.79 17.93
C ASP A 34 -6.03 2.99 18.73
N VAL A 35 -6.39 2.47 19.90
CA VAL A 35 -5.55 1.54 20.67
C VAL A 35 -5.37 0.23 19.90
N GLN A 36 -6.45 -0.37 19.41
CA GLN A 36 -6.43 -1.65 18.71
C GLN A 36 -5.62 -1.59 17.41
N LEU A 37 -5.84 -0.56 16.57
CA LEU A 37 -5.07 -0.37 15.34
C LEU A 37 -3.58 -0.14 15.62
N ARG A 38 -3.24 0.51 16.75
CA ARG A 38 -1.84 0.64 17.19
C ARG A 38 -1.27 -0.70 17.61
N SER A 39 -1.98 -1.49 18.40
CA SER A 39 -1.53 -2.83 18.81
C SER A 39 -1.31 -3.74 17.61
N TYR A 40 -2.25 -3.74 16.65
CA TYR A 40 -2.15 -4.48 15.40
C TYR A 40 -0.89 -4.11 14.61
N LEU A 41 -0.66 -2.82 14.38
CA LEU A 41 0.52 -2.35 13.66
C LEU A 41 1.82 -2.58 14.45
N GLN A 42 1.76 -2.53 15.78
CA GLN A 42 2.91 -2.83 16.63
C GLN A 42 3.30 -4.30 16.55
N LEU A 43 2.32 -5.21 16.55
CA LEU A 43 2.56 -6.64 16.40
C LEU A 43 3.27 -6.95 15.08
N ILE A 44 2.78 -6.39 13.97
CA ILE A 44 3.42 -6.49 12.64
C ILE A 44 4.86 -5.98 12.65
N SER A 45 5.11 -4.84 13.32
CA SER A 45 6.47 -4.32 13.45
C SER A 45 7.38 -5.23 14.26
N THR A 46 6.88 -5.81 15.35
CA THR A 46 7.67 -6.67 16.24
C THR A 46 8.09 -7.96 15.54
N TYR A 47 7.16 -8.59 14.80
CA TYR A 47 7.36 -9.91 14.19
C TYR A 47 7.66 -9.85 12.69
N ARG A 48 8.06 -8.67 12.19
CA ARG A 48 8.35 -8.47 10.76
C ARG A 48 9.36 -9.49 10.25
N ASP A 49 10.50 -9.57 10.91
CA ASP A 49 11.65 -10.34 10.43
C ASP A 49 11.46 -11.84 10.67
N ASP A 50 10.58 -12.22 11.60
CA ASP A 50 10.32 -13.61 11.96
C ASP A 50 9.30 -14.27 11.04
N TYR A 51 8.15 -13.62 10.78
CA TYR A 51 7.01 -14.26 10.12
C TYR A 51 6.48 -13.52 8.89
N LEU A 52 6.93 -12.29 8.61
CA LEU A 52 6.39 -11.45 7.53
C LEU A 52 7.45 -11.14 6.47
N GLN A 53 8.02 -12.20 5.90
CA GLN A 53 9.15 -12.11 4.98
C GLN A 53 8.70 -11.95 3.52
N SER A 54 7.50 -12.41 3.16
CA SER A 54 6.99 -12.34 1.79
C SER A 54 5.98 -11.20 1.58
N GLU A 55 5.78 -10.82 0.32
CA GLU A 55 4.67 -9.93 -0.08
C GLU A 55 3.32 -10.52 0.30
N TYR A 56 3.17 -11.83 0.17
CA TYR A 56 1.93 -12.53 0.52
C TYR A 56 1.57 -12.35 2.00
N ASP A 57 2.54 -12.40 2.91
CA ASP A 57 2.30 -12.23 4.34
C ASP A 57 1.81 -10.81 4.67
N MET A 58 2.38 -9.80 4.00
CA MET A 58 1.97 -8.40 4.14
C MET A 58 0.53 -8.18 3.66
N VAL A 59 0.22 -8.74 2.50
CA VAL A 59 -1.13 -8.70 1.92
C VAL A 59 -2.13 -9.45 2.80
N LYS A 60 -1.75 -10.61 3.34
CA LYS A 60 -2.55 -11.39 4.29
C LYS A 60 -2.86 -10.58 5.55
N CYS A 61 -1.91 -9.85 6.11
CA CYS A 61 -2.17 -8.93 7.23
C CYS A 61 -3.23 -7.87 6.85
N GLY A 62 -3.15 -7.29 5.66
CA GLY A 62 -4.13 -6.32 5.16
C GLY A 62 -5.53 -6.91 5.05
N PHE A 63 -5.67 -8.10 4.45
CA PHE A 63 -6.95 -8.81 4.36
C PHE A 63 -7.52 -9.16 5.74
N ARG A 64 -6.68 -9.61 6.68
CA ARG A 64 -7.12 -9.87 8.06
C ARG A 64 -7.77 -8.65 8.70
N LEU A 65 -7.22 -7.45 8.47
CA LEU A 65 -7.86 -6.22 8.93
C LEU A 65 -9.17 -5.94 8.18
N ILE A 66 -9.21 -6.04 6.85
CA ILE A 66 -10.42 -5.77 6.05
C ILE A 66 -11.59 -6.67 6.47
N ASP A 67 -11.31 -7.95 6.71
CA ASP A 67 -12.30 -8.98 7.10
C ASP A 67 -12.66 -8.93 8.59
N SER A 68 -12.00 -8.08 9.38
CA SER A 68 -12.19 -8.03 10.83
C SER A 68 -13.49 -7.38 11.27
N LYS A 69 -13.85 -7.64 12.53
CA LYS A 69 -14.96 -6.97 13.21
C LYS A 69 -14.73 -5.47 13.37
N VAL A 70 -13.52 -5.04 13.75
CA VAL A 70 -13.20 -3.60 13.89
C VAL A 70 -13.38 -2.86 12.57
N PHE A 71 -12.99 -3.45 11.45
CA PHE A 71 -13.16 -2.82 10.15
C PHE A 71 -14.63 -2.80 9.74
N SER A 72 -15.32 -3.93 9.78
CA SER A 72 -16.73 -4.02 9.37
C SER A 72 -17.66 -3.10 10.17
N GLU A 73 -17.44 -2.93 11.48
CA GLU A 73 -18.24 -2.04 12.35
C GLU A 73 -17.85 -0.56 12.23
N HIS A 74 -16.62 -0.25 11.81
CA HIS A 74 -16.08 1.12 11.86
C HIS A 74 -15.34 1.58 10.58
N LYS A 75 -15.71 1.04 9.41
CA LYS A 75 -15.05 1.24 8.09
C LYS A 75 -14.54 2.66 7.85
N THR A 76 -15.43 3.65 7.91
CA THR A 76 -15.10 5.06 7.63
C THR A 76 -14.02 5.61 8.57
N TYR A 77 -14.08 5.24 9.85
CA TYR A 77 -13.11 5.70 10.83
C TYR A 77 -11.76 4.99 10.66
N VAL A 78 -11.77 3.67 10.44
CA VAL A 78 -10.54 2.90 10.20
C VAL A 78 -9.81 3.38 8.94
N ARG A 79 -10.52 3.62 7.83
CA ARG A 79 -9.96 4.21 6.61
C ARG A 79 -9.29 5.56 6.90
N ARG A 80 -9.99 6.46 7.60
CA ARG A 80 -9.43 7.76 7.98
C ARG A 80 -8.17 7.63 8.82
N ARG A 81 -8.10 6.65 9.72
CA ARG A 81 -6.90 6.37 10.50
C ARG A 81 -5.77 5.81 9.65
N PHE A 82 -6.06 4.89 8.73
CA PHE A 82 -5.04 4.28 7.87
C PHE A 82 -4.45 5.29 6.88
N VAL A 83 -5.26 6.12 6.24
CA VAL A 83 -4.76 7.23 5.41
C VAL A 83 -3.90 8.19 6.24
N GLY A 84 -4.36 8.55 7.45
CA GLY A 84 -3.59 9.40 8.35
C GLY A 84 -2.25 8.78 8.82
N ARG A 85 -2.15 7.45 8.87
CA ARG A 85 -0.93 6.71 9.20
C ARG A 85 0.00 6.62 7.99
N PHE A 86 -0.53 6.32 6.80
CA PHE A 86 0.20 6.31 5.53
C PHE A 86 1.03 7.58 5.32
N LEU A 87 0.45 8.74 5.64
CA LEU A 87 1.11 10.05 5.56
C LEU A 87 2.34 10.22 6.45
N LYS A 88 2.44 9.45 7.54
CA LYS A 88 3.41 9.68 8.63
C LYS A 88 4.39 8.54 8.82
N GLU A 89 4.06 7.36 8.32
CA GLU A 89 4.82 6.16 8.57
C GLU A 89 6.16 6.19 7.80
N PRO A 90 7.29 5.77 8.40
CA PRO A 90 8.58 5.73 7.72
C PRO A 90 8.53 4.82 6.48
N SER A 91 9.22 5.23 5.41
CA SER A 91 9.19 4.58 4.10
C SER A 91 9.69 3.13 4.12
N ASN A 92 10.62 2.81 5.02
CA ASN A 92 11.21 1.48 5.17
C ASN A 92 10.51 0.60 6.23
N SER A 93 9.32 0.98 6.71
CA SER A 93 8.65 0.23 7.79
C SER A 93 7.70 -0.86 7.27
N ALA A 94 7.61 -1.96 8.01
CA ALA A 94 6.60 -3.01 7.78
C ALA A 94 5.16 -2.50 7.87
N ARG A 95 4.92 -1.56 8.80
CA ARG A 95 3.61 -0.95 8.99
C ARG A 95 3.14 -0.25 7.74
N LEU A 96 4.01 0.52 7.08
CA LEU A 96 3.64 1.23 5.85
C LEU A 96 3.23 0.25 4.75
N HIS A 97 3.93 -0.89 4.63
CA HIS A 97 3.57 -1.92 3.65
C HIS A 97 2.15 -2.45 3.89
N VAL A 98 1.83 -2.89 5.11
CA VAL A 98 0.50 -3.41 5.44
C VAL A 98 -0.58 -2.33 5.33
N ILE A 99 -0.29 -1.08 5.73
CA ILE A 99 -1.20 0.05 5.55
C ILE A 99 -1.50 0.25 4.06
N THR A 100 -0.48 0.24 3.21
CA THR A 100 -0.62 0.43 1.76
C THR A 100 -1.42 -0.71 1.13
N ALA A 101 -1.15 -1.96 1.50
CA ALA A 101 -1.90 -3.13 1.04
C ALA A 101 -3.38 -3.01 1.44
N THR A 102 -3.65 -2.68 2.70
CA THR A 102 -5.01 -2.47 3.20
C THR A 102 -5.75 -1.41 2.38
N LEU A 103 -5.11 -0.26 2.12
CA LEU A 103 -5.72 0.84 1.36
C LEU A 103 -5.97 0.46 -0.10
N LEU A 104 -5.06 -0.29 -0.74
CA LEU A 104 -5.24 -0.80 -2.10
C LEU A 104 -6.45 -1.72 -2.17
N TYR A 105 -6.45 -2.80 -1.39
CA TYR A 105 -7.46 -3.85 -1.52
C TYR A 105 -8.85 -3.38 -1.06
N ASP A 106 -8.94 -2.58 0.00
CA ASP A 106 -10.21 -1.94 0.36
C ASP A 106 -10.64 -0.91 -0.69
N GLY A 107 -9.70 -0.21 -1.34
CA GLY A 107 -9.99 0.79 -2.37
C GLY A 107 -10.49 0.20 -3.69
N ILE A 108 -9.99 -0.98 -4.07
CA ILE A 108 -10.47 -1.72 -5.25
C ILE A 108 -11.97 -2.02 -5.12
N ASP A 109 -12.41 -2.47 -3.94
CA ASP A 109 -13.82 -2.77 -3.66
C ASP A 109 -14.62 -1.51 -3.24
N ASN A 110 -13.94 -0.48 -2.73
CA ASN A 110 -14.55 0.71 -2.18
C ASN A 110 -13.81 2.00 -2.62
N PRO A 111 -14.22 2.61 -3.75
CA PRO A 111 -13.62 3.84 -4.27
C PRO A 111 -13.45 4.98 -3.26
N LYS A 112 -14.31 5.05 -2.22
CA LYS A 112 -14.21 6.07 -1.15
C LYS A 112 -12.88 6.08 -0.43
N THR A 113 -12.14 4.97 -0.44
CA THR A 113 -10.81 4.90 0.17
C THR A 113 -9.81 5.72 -0.63
N PHE A 114 -9.83 5.65 -1.96
CA PHE A 114 -9.00 6.49 -2.80
C PHE A 114 -9.46 7.95 -2.78
N GLU A 115 -10.77 8.22 -2.73
CA GLU A 115 -11.31 9.58 -2.53
C GLU A 115 -10.75 10.20 -1.25
N LEU A 116 -10.81 9.46 -0.14
CA LEU A 116 -10.27 9.89 1.15
C LEU A 116 -8.75 10.10 1.11
N MET A 117 -8.01 9.29 0.34
CA MET A 117 -6.58 9.47 0.13
C MET A 117 -6.28 10.80 -0.58
N LEU A 118 -7.03 11.15 -1.63
CA LEU A 118 -6.88 12.47 -2.27
C LEU A 118 -7.25 13.60 -1.31
N GLU A 119 -8.40 13.50 -0.63
CA GLU A 119 -8.87 14.52 0.32
C GLU A 119 -7.83 14.83 1.41
N GLN A 120 -7.09 13.82 1.87
CA GLN A 120 -6.04 13.98 2.90
C GLN A 120 -4.64 14.23 2.33
N ASN A 121 -4.51 14.51 1.03
CA ASN A 121 -3.23 14.77 0.35
C ASN A 121 -2.25 13.59 0.43
N ALA A 122 -2.75 12.35 0.49
CA ALA A 122 -1.92 11.16 0.46
C ALA A 122 -1.24 10.93 -0.90
N PHE A 123 -1.77 11.53 -1.97
CA PHE A 123 -1.19 11.44 -3.30
C PHE A 123 0.24 12.01 -3.38
N ALA A 124 0.49 13.18 -2.80
CA ALA A 124 1.84 13.75 -2.74
C ALA A 124 2.82 12.81 -2.03
N ARG A 125 2.40 12.21 -0.91
CA ARG A 125 3.19 11.21 -0.18
C ARG A 125 3.43 9.96 -1.03
N LEU A 126 2.43 9.50 -1.78
CA LEU A 126 2.55 8.34 -2.67
C LEU A 126 3.63 8.57 -3.74
N ILE A 127 3.64 9.75 -4.38
CA ILE A 127 4.66 10.08 -5.37
C ILE A 127 6.05 10.19 -4.74
N ASP A 128 6.16 10.81 -3.56
CA ASP A 128 7.43 10.87 -2.81
C ASP A 128 7.97 9.45 -2.51
N LEU A 129 7.09 8.50 -2.16
CA LEU A 129 7.48 7.12 -1.92
C LEU A 129 7.96 6.42 -3.21
N ILE A 130 7.23 6.59 -4.31
CA ILE A 130 7.54 5.95 -5.60
C ILE A 130 8.85 6.48 -6.19
N TRP A 131 9.14 7.78 -6.01
CA TRP A 131 10.25 8.44 -6.69
C TRP A 131 11.43 8.76 -5.77
N LYS A 132 11.19 9.48 -4.67
CA LYS A 132 12.28 10.00 -3.81
C LYS A 132 12.82 8.93 -2.86
N ASP A 133 11.94 8.04 -2.38
CA ASP A 133 12.31 6.99 -1.44
C ASP A 133 12.55 5.63 -2.12
N VAL A 134 12.49 5.51 -3.46
CA VAL A 134 12.60 4.24 -4.20
C VAL A 134 13.78 3.37 -3.77
N THR A 135 14.94 3.98 -3.52
CA THR A 135 16.17 3.30 -3.09
C THR A 135 16.08 2.63 -1.71
N ARG A 136 15.07 2.97 -0.92
CA ARG A 136 14.80 2.42 0.42
C ARG A 136 13.76 1.29 0.39
N LEU A 137 13.13 1.06 -0.76
CA LEU A 137 12.04 0.11 -0.90
C LEU A 137 12.56 -1.18 -1.53
N ASN A 138 11.92 -2.29 -1.18
CA ASN A 138 12.05 -3.51 -1.97
C ASN A 138 11.11 -3.45 -3.18
N PHE A 139 11.41 -4.26 -4.21
CA PHE A 139 10.64 -4.29 -5.46
C PHE A 139 9.15 -4.53 -5.25
N GLY A 140 8.79 -5.47 -4.36
CA GLY A 140 7.40 -5.78 -4.04
C GLY A 140 6.60 -4.61 -3.51
N PHE A 141 7.20 -3.86 -2.57
CA PHE A 141 6.53 -2.72 -1.98
C PHE A 141 6.45 -1.53 -2.95
N HIS A 142 7.48 -1.32 -3.78
CA HIS A 142 7.40 -0.31 -4.84
C HIS A 142 6.32 -0.64 -5.87
N LYS A 143 6.23 -1.90 -6.31
CA LYS A 143 5.14 -2.40 -7.15
C LYS A 143 3.76 -2.11 -6.54
N LEU A 144 3.58 -2.39 -5.26
CA LEU A 144 2.32 -2.11 -4.56
C LEU A 144 1.95 -0.61 -4.58
N LEU A 145 2.93 0.28 -4.43
CA LEU A 145 2.69 1.73 -4.52
C LEU A 145 2.29 2.15 -5.94
N LEU A 146 2.91 1.57 -6.97
CA LEU A 146 2.51 1.79 -8.37
C LEU A 146 1.08 1.31 -8.63
N GLU A 147 0.67 0.18 -8.06
CA GLU A 147 -0.72 -0.31 -8.15
C GLU A 147 -1.70 0.66 -7.49
N VAL A 148 -1.38 1.19 -6.30
CA VAL A 148 -2.19 2.24 -5.66
C VAL A 148 -2.26 3.48 -6.56
N PHE A 149 -1.14 3.91 -7.13
CA PHE A 149 -1.12 5.08 -8.01
C PHE A 149 -2.01 4.88 -9.24
N TYR A 150 -1.91 3.73 -9.89
CA TYR A 150 -2.75 3.35 -11.01
C TYR A 150 -4.24 3.37 -10.64
N GLU A 151 -4.62 2.70 -9.55
CA GLU A 151 -6.02 2.61 -9.11
C GLU A 151 -6.59 3.98 -8.74
N MET A 152 -5.81 4.82 -8.04
CA MET A 152 -6.21 6.20 -7.74
C MET A 152 -6.50 7.01 -9.00
N CYS A 153 -5.67 6.87 -10.05
CA CYS A 153 -5.87 7.61 -11.31
C CYS A 153 -7.02 7.05 -12.14
N ARG A 154 -7.27 5.74 -12.06
CA ARG A 154 -8.37 5.07 -12.76
C ARG A 154 -9.73 5.45 -12.18
N ILE A 155 -9.82 5.59 -10.86
CA ILE A 155 -11.09 5.73 -10.14
C ILE A 155 -11.57 7.18 -10.06
N GLN A 156 -10.67 8.15 -10.06
CA GLN A 156 -11.01 9.55 -9.82
C GLN A 156 -10.06 10.51 -10.53
N LYS A 157 -10.59 11.68 -10.89
CA LYS A 157 -9.77 12.74 -11.49
C LYS A 157 -8.86 13.36 -10.43
N LEU A 158 -7.58 13.47 -10.77
CA LEU A 158 -6.61 14.19 -9.96
C LEU A 158 -6.93 15.69 -9.93
N ARG A 159 -6.60 16.34 -8.81
CA ARG A 159 -6.71 17.79 -8.67
C ARG A 159 -5.55 18.45 -9.43
N SER A 160 -5.71 19.70 -9.84
CA SER A 160 -4.64 20.43 -10.56
C SER A 160 -3.30 20.42 -9.79
N GLN A 161 -3.34 20.64 -8.47
CA GLN A 161 -2.16 20.56 -7.61
C GLN A 161 -1.49 19.18 -7.57
N ASP A 162 -2.24 18.09 -7.78
CA ASP A 162 -1.69 16.74 -7.79
C ASP A 162 -1.07 16.42 -9.15
N LEU A 163 -1.66 16.94 -10.24
CA LEU A 163 -1.09 16.87 -11.59
C LEU A 163 0.23 17.64 -11.68
N GLU A 164 0.35 18.78 -11.00
CA GLU A 164 1.61 19.56 -10.93
C GLU A 164 2.78 18.80 -10.30
N ILE A 165 2.50 17.76 -9.51
CA ILE A 165 3.52 16.86 -8.91
C ILE A 165 4.03 15.86 -9.96
N LEU A 166 3.19 15.47 -10.92
CA LEU A 166 3.53 14.56 -12.02
C LEU A 166 4.28 15.30 -13.13
N GLN A 167 5.45 15.82 -12.78
CA GLN A 167 6.31 16.53 -13.73
C GLN A 167 7.04 15.55 -14.67
N ASP A 168 7.60 16.09 -15.75
CA ASP A 168 8.31 15.32 -16.77
C ASP A 168 9.43 14.44 -16.19
N ASP A 169 10.12 14.90 -15.15
CA ASP A 169 11.18 14.15 -14.48
C ASP A 169 10.66 12.90 -13.77
N PHE A 170 9.45 12.94 -13.22
CA PHE A 170 8.82 11.77 -12.61
C PHE A 170 8.48 10.71 -13.68
N ILE A 171 7.92 11.16 -14.80
CA ILE A 171 7.56 10.29 -15.92
C ILE A 171 8.82 9.68 -16.55
N LYS A 172 9.85 10.50 -16.73
CA LYS A 172 11.16 10.05 -17.21
C LYS A 172 11.77 9.01 -16.28
N HIS A 173 11.70 9.22 -14.97
CA HIS A 173 12.16 8.25 -13.99
C HIS A 173 11.45 6.89 -14.14
N LEU A 174 10.12 6.88 -14.32
CA LEU A 174 9.38 5.63 -14.54
C LEU A 174 9.80 4.92 -15.83
N LEU A 175 10.03 5.67 -16.92
CA LEU A 175 10.52 5.11 -18.18
C LEU A 175 11.92 4.51 -18.03
N GLU A 176 12.85 5.22 -17.38
CA GLU A 176 14.20 4.75 -17.08
C GLU A 176 14.15 3.44 -16.27
N GLN A 177 13.22 3.29 -15.31
CA GLN A 177 13.05 2.04 -14.54
C GLN A 177 12.61 0.85 -15.41
N VAL A 178 11.73 1.06 -16.40
CA VAL A 178 11.31 -0.01 -17.33
C VAL A 178 12.47 -0.43 -18.24
N GLU A 179 13.27 0.53 -18.69
CA GLU A 179 14.45 0.28 -19.53
C GLU A 179 15.54 -0.48 -18.76
N GLU A 180 15.82 -0.09 -17.51
CA GLU A 180 16.75 -0.79 -16.62
C GLU A 180 16.31 -2.22 -16.31
N GLY A 181 15.00 -2.46 -16.21
CA GLY A 181 14.39 -3.79 -16.03
C GLY A 181 14.42 -4.68 -17.28
N GLY A 182 15.11 -4.26 -18.35
CA GLY A 182 15.23 -5.02 -19.59
C GLY A 182 13.96 -5.03 -20.45
N GLY A 183 12.92 -4.29 -20.07
CA GLY A 183 11.67 -4.18 -20.81
C GLY A 183 10.90 -5.50 -20.99
N ASP A 184 11.13 -6.48 -20.11
CA ASP A 184 10.41 -7.76 -20.16
C ASP A 184 8.90 -7.51 -19.92
N PRO A 185 8.03 -7.76 -20.91
CA PRO A 185 6.59 -7.54 -20.77
C PRO A 185 5.92 -8.54 -19.82
N ASP A 186 6.56 -9.67 -19.54
CA ASP A 186 6.06 -10.68 -18.60
C ASP A 186 6.49 -10.41 -17.15
N ASP A 187 7.35 -9.40 -16.91
CA ASP A 187 7.71 -8.96 -15.56
C ASP A 187 6.56 -8.17 -14.92
N PRO A 188 5.96 -8.66 -13.81
CA PRO A 188 4.88 -7.97 -13.11
C PRO A 188 5.23 -6.55 -12.64
N TYR A 189 6.52 -6.25 -12.42
CA TYR A 189 6.99 -4.91 -12.05
C TYR A 189 6.95 -3.94 -13.23
N ASN A 190 7.56 -4.32 -14.37
CA ASN A 190 7.49 -3.53 -15.61
C ASN A 190 6.05 -3.30 -16.04
N TYR A 191 5.21 -4.35 -15.93
CA TYR A 191 3.78 -4.24 -16.24
C TYR A 191 3.04 -3.23 -15.36
N ALA A 192 3.38 -3.14 -14.06
CA ALA A 192 2.80 -2.14 -13.16
C ALA A 192 3.18 -0.71 -13.57
N ILE A 193 4.44 -0.48 -13.97
CA ILE A 193 4.89 0.83 -14.45
C ILE A 193 4.22 1.19 -15.78
N VAL A 194 4.18 0.26 -16.74
CA VAL A 194 3.52 0.48 -18.03
C VAL A 194 2.04 0.79 -17.84
N LYS A 195 1.34 0.08 -16.95
CA LYS A 195 -0.05 0.38 -16.61
C LYS A 195 -0.24 1.82 -16.13
N VAL A 196 0.65 2.30 -15.28
CA VAL A 196 0.63 3.69 -14.79
C VAL A 196 0.82 4.68 -15.95
N LEU A 197 1.78 4.42 -16.83
CA LEU A 197 2.09 5.30 -17.97
C LEU A 197 1.00 5.31 -19.03
N VAL A 198 0.37 4.16 -19.29
CA VAL A 198 -0.62 3.97 -20.36
C VAL A 198 -2.03 4.34 -19.93
N ASN A 199 -2.33 4.39 -18.62
CA ASN A 199 -3.70 4.54 -18.12
C ASN A 199 -4.46 5.65 -18.87
N GLU A 200 -5.40 5.19 -19.69
CA GLU A 200 -5.85 5.89 -20.89
C GLU A 200 -6.57 7.21 -20.53
N ASN A 201 -6.11 8.31 -21.15
CA ASN A 201 -6.76 9.63 -21.26
C ASN A 201 -6.67 10.64 -20.09
N GLY A 202 -5.91 10.37 -19.02
CA GLY A 202 -5.93 11.26 -17.84
C GLY A 202 -4.64 11.99 -17.47
N ILE A 203 -3.49 11.30 -17.52
CA ILE A 203 -2.24 11.81 -16.92
C ILE A 203 -1.35 12.50 -17.95
N LEU A 204 -1.31 11.99 -19.18
CA LEU A 204 -0.62 12.60 -20.32
C LEU A 204 -1.38 12.24 -21.61
N PRO A 205 -1.83 13.20 -22.43
CA PRO A 205 -2.27 12.86 -23.78
C PRO A 205 -1.08 12.30 -24.56
N MET A 206 -1.24 11.13 -25.19
CA MET A 206 -0.22 10.45 -26.03
C MET A 206 0.52 11.38 -27.00
N ASN A 207 -0.12 12.47 -27.42
CA ASN A 207 0.41 13.49 -28.31
C ASN A 207 1.62 14.25 -27.71
N GLU A 208 1.70 14.41 -26.39
CA GLU A 208 2.82 15.07 -25.71
C GLU A 208 4.00 14.12 -25.46
N LEU A 209 3.74 12.82 -25.32
CA LEU A 209 4.78 11.79 -25.23
C LEU A 209 5.53 11.66 -26.57
N VAL A 210 4.81 11.62 -27.70
CA VAL A 210 5.42 11.50 -29.03
C VAL A 210 6.15 12.77 -29.47
N ALA A 211 5.82 13.94 -28.91
CA ALA A 211 6.52 15.19 -29.20
C ALA A 211 7.84 15.38 -28.44
N ARG A 212 8.13 14.50 -27.47
CA ARG A 212 9.31 14.56 -26.59
C ARG A 212 10.36 13.47 -26.90
N PHE A 213 10.10 12.65 -27.90
CA PHE A 213 11.03 11.69 -28.54
C PHE A 213 11.16 12.02 -30.04
#